data_AF-A0A2V9C7H0-F1
#
_entry.id   AF-A0A2V9C7H0-F1
#
_cell.length_a   1.000
_cell.length_b   1.000
_cell.length_c   1.000
_cell.angle_alpha   90.00
_cell.angle_beta   90.00
_cell.angle_gamma   90.00
#
_symmetry.space_group_name_H-M   'P 1'
#
loop_
_entity.id
_entity.type
_entity.pdbx_description
1 polymer ?
#
loop_
_entity_poly.entity_id
_entity_poly.type
_entity_poly.pdbx_seq_one_letter_code
_entity_poly.pdbx_strand_id
1 'polypeptide(L)'
;MGHSVGWLEGNTLVIDTVDFNDMTWIDGAALPHSDKLHMIERITRPEQNKLHVHITMDDPKASTKTWPGFRELEFEPNWHNTEMICKDNITFNDLKNQGKEQ
;
A
#
# COMPACT_ATOMS: atom_id res chain seq x y z
N MET A 1 -3.09 -4.75 11.13
CA MET A 1 -4.49 -5.17 10.81
C MET A 1 -5.39 -3.99 11.06
N GLY A 2 -6.41 -3.77 10.22
CA GLY A 2 -7.41 -2.69 10.36
C GLY A 2 -8.78 -3.14 9.84
N HIS A 3 -9.81 -2.35 10.11
CA HIS A 3 -11.18 -2.56 9.64
C HIS A 3 -11.56 -1.51 8.61
N SER A 4 -11.90 -1.96 7.39
CA SER A 4 -12.20 -1.08 6.26
C SER A 4 -13.65 -1.15 5.82
N VAL A 5 -14.25 0.01 5.54
CA VAL A 5 -15.57 0.16 4.94
C VAL A 5 -15.45 1.01 3.69
N GLY A 6 -16.06 0.58 2.58
CA GLY A 6 -15.97 1.27 1.30
C GLY A 6 -17.32 1.63 0.70
N TRP A 7 -17.36 2.75 -0.03
CA TRP A 7 -18.53 3.20 -0.81
C TRP A 7 -18.11 3.97 -2.05
N LEU A 8 -19.05 4.17 -2.97
CA LEU A 8 -18.81 4.96 -4.19
C LEU A 8 -19.34 6.39 -4.03
N GLU A 9 -18.49 7.36 -4.37
CA GLU A 9 -18.84 8.76 -4.57
C GLU A 9 -18.64 9.12 -6.05
N GLY A 10 -19.71 8.96 -6.84
CA GLY A 10 -19.62 9.04 -8.30
C GLY A 10 -18.67 7.98 -8.85
N ASN A 11 -17.57 8.42 -9.45
CA ASN A 11 -16.51 7.55 -10.02
C ASN A 11 -15.34 7.29 -9.05
N THR A 12 -15.45 7.70 -7.79
CA THR A 12 -14.42 7.50 -6.76
C THR A 12 -14.84 6.39 -5.82
N LEU A 13 -14.01 5.37 -5.64
CA LEU A 13 -14.14 4.44 -4.52
C LEU A 13 -13.47 5.07 -3.31
N VAL A 14 -14.27 5.36 -2.29
CA VAL A 14 -13.78 5.86 -0.99
C VAL A 14 -13.70 4.67 -0.05
N ILE A 15 -12.57 4.52 0.62
CA ILE A 15 -12.31 3.50 1.62
C ILE A 15 -11.92 4.20 2.90
N ASP A 16 -12.67 3.96 3.96
CA ASP A 16 -12.38 4.42 5.31
C ASP A 16 -11.88 3.22 6.11
N THR A 17 -10.66 3.34 6.65
CA THR A 17 -10.05 2.30 7.50
C THR A 17 -9.71 2.84 8.87
N VAL A 18 -10.17 2.11 9.89
CA VAL A 18 -9.95 2.38 11.32
C VAL A 18 -9.49 1.10 12.05
N ASP A 19 -9.41 1.16 13.38
CA ASP A 19 -9.07 0.03 14.25
C ASP A 19 -7.77 -0.68 13.86
N PHE A 20 -6.75 0.14 13.54
CA PHE A 20 -5.41 -0.36 13.33
C PHE A 20 -4.83 -0.93 14.62
N ASN A 21 -4.08 -2.03 14.52
CA ASN A 21 -3.15 -2.43 15.59
C ASN A 21 -1.79 -1.74 15.40
N ASP A 22 -1.08 -1.46 16.48
CA ASP A 22 0.22 -0.76 16.50
C ASP A 22 1.42 -1.70 16.21
N MET A 23 1.15 -2.90 15.70
CA MET A 23 2.16 -3.94 15.45
C MET A 23 2.66 -3.96 14.00
N THR A 24 2.12 -3.10 13.13
CA THR A 24 2.49 -3.02 11.71
C THR A 24 3.12 -1.68 11.37
N TRP A 25 3.66 -1.59 10.16
CA TRP A 25 4.20 -0.36 9.58
C TRP A 25 3.29 0.11 8.45
N ILE A 26 3.22 1.43 8.21
CA ILE A 26 2.43 2.00 7.11
C ILE A 26 3.02 1.61 5.75
N ASP A 27 4.35 1.53 5.66
CA ASP A 27 5.06 1.25 4.43
C ASP A 27 6.31 0.39 4.63
N GLY A 28 6.97 0.04 3.52
CA GLY A 28 8.22 -0.72 3.53
C GLY A 28 9.43 0.05 4.07
N ALA A 29 9.30 1.34 4.35
CA ALA A 29 10.33 2.15 5.01
C ALA A 29 10.21 2.12 6.54
N ALA A 30 9.32 1.28 7.07
CA ALA A 30 9.04 1.14 8.49
C ALA A 30 8.53 2.45 9.13
N LEU A 31 7.64 3.18 8.44
CA LEU A 31 6.97 4.33 9.03
C LEU A 31 5.97 3.87 10.12
N PRO A 32 6.18 4.24 11.41
CA PRO A 32 5.30 3.82 12.50
C PRO A 32 3.91 4.45 12.40
N HIS A 33 2.92 3.72 12.92
CA HIS A 33 1.59 4.24 13.23
C HIS A 33 1.12 3.72 14.59
N SER A 34 0.13 4.40 15.15
CA SER A 34 -0.52 4.00 16.40
C SER A 34 -1.84 3.26 16.15
N ASP A 35 -2.46 2.84 17.25
CA ASP A 35 -3.84 2.34 17.33
C ASP A 35 -4.91 3.42 17.06
N LYS A 36 -4.50 4.68 16.86
CA LYS A 36 -5.36 5.83 16.54
C LYS A 36 -5.23 6.31 15.10
N LEU A 37 -4.54 5.55 14.25
CA LEU A 37 -4.54 5.84 12.83
C LEU A 37 -5.97 5.73 12.26
N HIS A 38 -6.39 6.78 11.57
CA HIS A 38 -7.55 6.80 10.68
C HIS A 38 -7.04 7.06 9.27
N MET A 39 -7.32 6.14 8.34
CA MET A 39 -6.87 6.24 6.96
C MET A 39 -8.04 6.31 6.00
N ILE A 40 -8.08 7.36 5.18
CA ILE A 40 -9.03 7.50 4.08
C ILE A 40 -8.29 7.35 2.77
N GLU A 41 -8.72 6.39 1.94
CA GLU A 41 -8.24 6.22 0.58
C GLU A 41 -9.34 6.61 -0.41
N ARG A 42 -8.99 7.43 -1.40
CA ARG A 42 -9.87 7.81 -2.51
C ARG A 42 -9.24 7.32 -3.80
N ILE A 43 -9.84 6.28 -4.36
CA ILE A 43 -9.35 5.62 -5.57
C ILE A 43 -10.16 6.09 -6.76
N THR A 44 -9.50 6.63 -7.77
CA THR A 44 -10.09 6.98 -9.06
C THR A 44 -9.39 6.24 -10.20
N ARG A 45 -10.08 6.11 -11.32
CA ARG A 45 -9.55 5.51 -12.55
C ARG A 45 -9.59 6.54 -13.68
N PRO A 46 -8.56 7.40 -13.82
CA PRO A 46 -8.54 8.42 -14.88
C PRO A 46 -8.38 7.81 -16.28
N GLU A 47 -7.67 6.68 -16.38
CA GLU A 47 -7.38 5.96 -17.62
C GLU A 47 -7.64 4.47 -17.41
N GLN A 48 -7.90 3.71 -18.46
CA GLN A 48 -8.23 2.27 -18.34
C GLN A 48 -7.12 1.45 -17.64
N ASN A 49 -5.87 1.85 -17.82
CA ASN A 49 -4.68 1.19 -17.28
C ASN A 49 -4.08 1.90 -16.05
N LYS A 50 -4.73 2.92 -15.48
CA LYS A 50 -4.20 3.64 -14.33
C LYS A 50 -5.21 3.79 -13.21
N LEU A 51 -4.76 3.60 -11.98
CA LEU A 51 -5.48 3.97 -10.77
C LEU A 51 -4.71 5.07 -10.05
N HIS A 52 -5.44 6.09 -9.62
CA HIS A 52 -4.94 7.12 -8.72
C HIS A 52 -5.48 6.83 -7.33
N VAL A 53 -4.60 6.70 -6.35
CA VAL A 53 -4.95 6.48 -4.94
C VAL A 53 -4.47 7.69 -4.16
N HIS A 54 -5.42 8.52 -3.74
CA HIS A 54 -5.15 9.58 -2.78
C HIS A 54 -5.39 9.05 -1.37
N ILE A 55 -4.40 9.22 -0.49
CA ILE A 55 -4.43 8.70 0.87
C ILE A 55 -4.39 9.89 1.82
N THR A 56 -5.23 9.86 2.85
CA THR A 56 -5.18 10.79 3.98
C THR A 56 -4.97 9.97 5.24
N MET A 57 -3.92 10.28 6.00
CA MET A 57 -3.59 9.60 7.26
C MET A 57 -3.69 10.59 8.40
N ASP A 58 -4.56 10.33 9.36
CA ASP A 58 -4.69 11.08 10.61
C ASP A 58 -4.34 10.17 11.78
N ASP A 59 -3.27 10.51 12.51
CA ASP A 59 -2.81 9.75 13.67
C ASP A 59 -2.36 10.73 14.77
N PRO A 60 -3.25 11.13 15.68
CA PRO A 60 -2.93 12.13 16.70
C PRO A 60 -1.86 11.69 17.72
N LYS A 61 -1.55 10.38 17.80
CA LYS A 61 -0.53 9.86 18.73
C LYS A 61 0.85 9.79 18.08
N ALA A 62 0.92 9.46 16.80
CA ALA A 62 2.20 9.29 16.09
C ALA A 62 2.58 10.48 15.19
N SER A 63 1.61 11.32 14.81
CA SER A 63 1.80 12.43 13.87
C SER A 63 1.37 13.76 14.45
N THR A 64 2.08 14.83 14.08
CA THR A 64 1.76 16.21 14.51
C THR A 64 0.67 16.88 13.67
N LYS A 65 0.32 16.27 12.53
CA LYS A 65 -0.70 16.73 11.58
C LYS A 65 -1.15 15.57 10.70
N THR A 66 -2.26 15.77 10.00
CA THR A 66 -2.73 14.87 8.95
C THR A 66 -1.76 14.89 7.75
N TRP A 67 -1.44 13.71 7.23
CA TRP A 67 -0.51 13.53 6.12
C TRP A 67 -1.21 13.08 4.84
N PRO A 68 -1.00 13.77 3.71
CA PRO A 68 -1.46 13.31 2.41
C PRO A 68 -0.45 12.34 1.78
N GLY A 69 -0.96 11.34 1.08
CA GLY A 69 -0.22 10.42 0.23
C GLY A 69 -0.85 10.34 -1.16
N PHE A 70 -0.04 9.99 -2.15
CA PHE A 70 -0.50 9.75 -3.51
C PHE A 70 0.25 8.57 -4.11
N ARG A 71 -0.48 7.67 -4.77
CA ARG A 71 0.06 6.56 -5.55
C ARG A 71 -0.64 6.50 -6.88
N GLU A 72 0.14 6.43 -7.96
CA GLU A 72 -0.36 5.99 -9.26
C GLU A 72 0.00 4.52 -9.42
N LEU A 73 -0.99 3.69 -9.71
CA LEU A 73 -0.82 2.27 -10.02
C LEU A 73 -1.09 2.08 -11.50
N GLU A 74 -0.11 1.54 -12.22
CA GLU A 74 -0.25 1.20 -13.63
C GLU A 74 -0.56 -0.29 -13.79
N PHE A 75 -1.47 -0.59 -14.70
CA PHE A 75 -1.87 -1.95 -15.02
C PHE A 75 -0.83 -2.60 -15.93
N GLU A 76 -0.21 -3.66 -15.42
CA GLU A 76 0.76 -4.46 -16.16
C GLU A 76 0.14 -5.81 -16.58
N PRO A 77 -0.29 -5.98 -17.85
CA PRO A 77 -1.00 -7.19 -18.28
C PRO A 77 -0.13 -8.46 -18.25
N ASN A 78 1.19 -8.31 -18.30
CA ASN A 78 2.16 -9.41 -18.30
C ASN A 78 2.85 -9.58 -16.95
N TRP A 79 2.26 -9.05 -15.87
CA TRP A 79 2.85 -9.15 -14.54
C TRP A 79 3.00 -10.62 -14.14
N HIS A 80 4.24 -11.08 -14.06
CA HIS A 80 4.58 -12.35 -13.45
C HIS A 80 4.77 -12.12 -11.95
N ASN A 81 3.96 -12.79 -11.12
CA ASN A 81 4.16 -12.78 -9.68
C ASN A 81 5.57 -13.30 -9.38
N THR A 82 6.41 -12.43 -8.85
CA THR A 82 7.75 -12.81 -8.43
C THR A 82 7.66 -13.56 -7.11
N GLU A 83 8.21 -14.77 -7.06
CA GLU A 83 8.38 -15.47 -5.79
C GLU A 83 9.47 -14.77 -4.98
N MET A 84 9.07 -14.25 -3.83
CA MET A 84 9.98 -13.73 -2.81
C MET A 84 10.37 -14.88 -1.90
N ILE A 85 11.66 -15.11 -1.75
CA ILE A 85 12.18 -16.12 -0.83
C ILE A 85 12.47 -15.40 0.49
N CYS A 86 11.55 -15.56 1.44
CA CYS A 86 11.53 -14.80 2.71
C CYS A 86 12.83 -14.89 3.50
N LYS A 87 13.59 -15.99 3.36
CA LYS A 87 14.81 -16.20 4.14
C LYS A 87 15.92 -15.22 3.79
N ASP A 88 16.02 -14.85 2.51
CA ASP A 88 17.18 -14.12 1.98
C ASP A 88 16.79 -12.76 1.37
N ASN A 89 15.49 -12.42 1.38
CA ASN A 89 14.93 -11.19 0.78
C ASN A 89 15.35 -10.96 -0.69
N ILE A 90 15.54 -12.07 -1.40
CA ILE A 90 15.85 -12.11 -2.83
C ILE A 90 14.67 -12.71 -3.60
N THR A 91 14.64 -12.44 -4.90
CA THR A 91 13.65 -13.04 -5.79
C THR A 91 14.15 -14.35 -6.39
N PHE A 92 13.24 -15.20 -6.86
CA PHE A 92 13.61 -16.38 -7.65
C PHE A 92 14.47 -16.02 -8.89
N ASN A 93 14.22 -14.87 -9.50
CA ASN A 93 15.02 -14.39 -10.64
C ASN A 93 16.45 -14.03 -10.22
N ASP A 94 16.63 -13.42 -9.04
CA ASP A 94 17.96 -13.13 -8.50
C ASP A 94 18.75 -14.42 -8.26
N LEU A 95 18.11 -15.44 -7.68
CA LEU A 95 18.73 -16.77 -7.52
C LEU A 95 19.09 -17.42 -8.85
N LYS A 96 18.19 -17.38 -9.83
CA LYS A 96 18.42 -17.95 -11.16
C LYS A 96 19.61 -17.29 -11.86
N ASN A 97 19.81 -16.00 -11.63
CA ASN A 97 20.95 -15.28 -12.20
C ASN A 97 22.26 -15.64 -11.47
N GLN A 98 22.25 -15.80 -10.14
CA GLN A 98 23.42 -16.26 -9.38
C GLN A 98 23.84 -17.70 -9.74
N GLY A 99 22.88 -18.58 -10.03
CA GLY A 99 23.16 -19.96 -10.46
C GLY A 99 23.67 -20.10 -11.90
N LYS A 100 23.73 -19.02 -12.68
CA LYS A 100 24.32 -19.01 -14.03
C LYS A 100 25.79 -18.56 -14.05
N GLU A 101 26.33 -18.11 -12.92
CA GLU A 101 27.74 -17.73 -12.76
C GLU A 101 28.60 -18.85 -12.16
N GLN A 102 28.08 -20.09 -12.06
CA GLN A 102 28.81 -21.29 -11.66
C GLN A 102 28.90 -22.32 -12.81
#